data_AF-R5Z8I7-F1
#
_entry.id   AF-R5Z8I7-F1
#
_cell.length_a   1.000
_cell.length_b   1.000
_cell.length_c   1.000
_cell.angle_alpha   90.00
_cell.angle_beta   90.00
_cell.angle_gamma   90.00
#
_symmetry.space_group_name_H-M   'P 1'
#
loop_
_entity.id
_entity.type
_entity.pdbx_description
1 polymer ?
#
loop_
_entity_poly.entity_id
_entity_poly.type
_entity_poly.pdbx_seq_one_letter_code
_entity_poly.pdbx_strand_id
1 'polypeptide(L)'
;MGQIMKLYTALFLMLIMAVSAMGIVTAQVRLIQVQNLHKSIVAEVKGSNCDRTVIESCFDRAQNTECSLIITFYKKKGKIEKYADAQRLPEKIAEVEIVKIEMEMPVRFPVFEIYRKEKIVSYVMMEI
;
A
#
# COMPACT_ATOMS: atom_id res chain seq x y z
N MET A 1 -21.94 46.81 -3.79
CA MET A 1 -20.60 46.21 -4.00
C MET A 1 -20.15 45.31 -2.84
N GLY A 2 -20.11 45.78 -1.58
CA GLY A 2 -19.57 44.98 -0.45
C GLY A 2 -20.34 43.71 -0.09
N GLN A 3 -21.67 43.70 -0.18
CA GLN A 3 -22.49 42.52 0.12
C GLN A 3 -22.38 41.42 -0.95
N ILE A 4 -22.27 41.85 -2.21
CA ILE A 4 -22.05 40.95 -3.36
C ILE A 4 -20.68 40.29 -3.26
N MET A 5 -19.63 41.05 -2.94
CA MET A 5 -18.29 40.50 -2.71
C MET A 5 -18.26 39.50 -1.55
N LYS A 6 -18.92 39.80 -0.42
CA LYS A 6 -19.01 38.87 0.72
C LYS A 6 -19.70 37.55 0.33
N LEU A 7 -20.77 37.62 -0.48
CA LEU A 7 -21.47 36.44 -0.95
C LEU A 7 -20.58 35.56 -1.85
N TYR A 8 -19.86 36.18 -2.79
CA TYR A 8 -18.93 35.47 -3.66
C TYR A 8 -17.77 34.86 -2.88
N THR A 9 -17.20 35.57 -1.90
CA THR A 9 -16.15 35.02 -1.04
C THR A 9 -16.66 33.83 -0.21
N ALA A 10 -17.88 33.91 0.33
CA ALA A 10 -18.48 32.80 1.07
C ALA A 10 -18.72 31.56 0.19
N LEU A 11 -19.26 31.75 -1.02
CA LEU A 11 -19.42 30.69 -2.01
C LEU A 11 -18.09 30.05 -2.41
N PHE A 12 -17.07 30.86 -2.64
CA PHE A 12 -15.73 30.39 -2.98
C PHE A 12 -15.12 29.54 -1.85
N LEU A 13 -15.23 29.99 -0.60
CA LEU A 13 -14.74 29.23 0.56
C LEU A 13 -15.50 27.91 0.74
N MET A 14 -16.83 27.90 0.54
CA MET A 14 -17.62 26.67 0.58
C MET A 14 -17.18 25.67 -0.50
N LEU A 15 -16.91 26.14 -1.72
CA LEU A 15 -16.40 25.28 -2.80
C LEU A 15 -15.04 24.69 -2.45
N ILE A 16 -14.11 25.48 -1.91
CA ILE A 16 -12.80 24.96 -1.47
C ILE A 16 -12.96 23.90 -0.37
N MET A 17 -13.83 24.14 0.62
CA MET A 17 -14.10 23.15 1.66
C MET A 17 -14.70 21.87 1.10
N ALA A 18 -15.64 21.96 0.16
CA ALA A 18 -16.26 20.79 -0.46
C ALA A 18 -15.24 19.94 -1.24
N VAL A 19 -14.41 20.59 -2.07
CA VAL A 19 -13.39 19.88 -2.87
C VAL A 19 -12.29 19.28 -1.97
N SER A 20 -11.87 19.99 -0.93
CA SER A 20 -10.87 19.47 0.02
C SER A 20 -11.40 18.28 0.82
N ALA A 21 -12.66 18.32 1.27
CA ALA A 21 -13.31 17.20 1.94
C ALA A 21 -13.37 15.95 1.03
N MET A 22 -13.77 16.11 -0.24
CA MET A 22 -13.75 14.99 -1.21
C MET A 22 -12.34 14.45 -1.44
N GLY A 23 -11.33 15.32 -1.51
CA GLY A 23 -9.93 14.92 -1.63
C GLY A 23 -9.45 14.07 -0.44
N ILE A 24 -9.87 14.41 0.78
CA ILE A 24 -9.55 13.63 1.98
C ILE A 24 -10.26 12.28 1.96
N VAL A 25 -11.57 12.26 1.66
CA VAL A 25 -12.35 11.00 1.65
C VAL A 25 -11.82 10.03 0.59
N THR A 26 -11.51 10.52 -0.61
CA THR A 26 -10.95 9.68 -1.69
C THR A 26 -9.59 9.09 -1.32
N ALA A 27 -8.72 9.86 -0.65
CA ALA A 27 -7.46 9.36 -0.11
C ALA A 27 -7.67 8.26 0.95
N GLN A 28 -8.65 8.44 1.85
CA GLN A 28 -8.98 7.43 2.87
C GLN A 28 -9.55 6.15 2.25
N VAL A 29 -10.39 6.24 1.22
CA VAL A 29 -10.92 5.07 0.50
C VAL A 29 -9.77 4.28 -0.15
N ARG A 30 -8.83 4.96 -0.83
CA ARG A 30 -7.63 4.29 -1.36
C ARG A 30 -6.82 3.62 -0.26
N LEU A 31 -6.59 4.30 0.87
CA LEU A 31 -5.88 3.73 2.03
C LEU A 31 -6.53 2.42 2.51
N ILE A 32 -7.86 2.39 2.65
CA ILE A 32 -8.61 1.20 3.07
C ILE A 32 -8.46 0.07 2.04
N GLN A 33 -8.54 0.38 0.74
CA GLN A 33 -8.35 -0.62 -0.32
C GLN A 33 -6.96 -1.24 -0.26
N VAL A 34 -5.92 -0.42 -0.12
CA VAL A 34 -4.54 -0.90 -0.02
C VAL A 34 -4.30 -1.68 1.28
N GLN A 35 -4.89 -1.26 2.40
CA GLN A 35 -4.85 -2.02 3.66
C GLN A 35 -5.51 -3.39 3.53
N ASN A 36 -6.66 -3.48 2.85
CA ASN A 36 -7.35 -4.75 2.61
C ASN A 36 -6.54 -5.65 1.67
N LEU A 37 -5.94 -5.09 0.62
CA LEU A 37 -5.03 -5.81 -0.27
C LEU A 37 -3.81 -6.35 0.51
N HIS A 38 -3.19 -5.51 1.34
CA HIS A 38 -2.06 -5.89 2.18
C HIS A 38 -2.42 -7.03 3.13
N LYS A 39 -3.59 -6.98 3.78
CA LYS A 39 -4.08 -8.09 4.63
C LYS A 39 -4.33 -9.38 3.84
N SER A 40 -4.88 -9.28 2.62
CA SER A 40 -5.07 -10.42 1.71
C SER A 40 -3.72 -11.07 1.38
N ILE A 41 -2.73 -10.27 0.97
CA ILE A 41 -1.38 -10.74 0.64
C ILE A 41 -0.71 -11.38 1.86
N VAL A 42 -0.83 -10.78 3.04
CA VAL A 42 -0.31 -11.35 4.29
C VAL A 42 -0.91 -12.72 4.59
N ALA A 43 -2.23 -12.88 4.42
CA ALA A 43 -2.91 -14.15 4.64
C ALA A 43 -2.53 -15.20 3.58
N GLU A 44 -2.42 -14.81 2.31
CA GLU A 44 -2.04 -15.68 1.20
C GLU A 44 -0.60 -16.17 1.33
N VAL A 45 0.35 -15.28 1.67
CA VAL A 45 1.75 -15.64 1.91
C VAL A 45 1.89 -16.59 3.09
N LYS A 46 1.13 -16.36 4.18
CA LYS A 46 1.11 -17.25 5.34
C LYS A 46 0.49 -18.62 4.99
N GLY A 47 -0.64 -18.63 4.29
CA GLY A 47 -1.38 -19.85 3.95
C GLY A 47 -0.70 -20.71 2.89
N SER A 48 0.09 -20.11 1.99
CA SER A 48 0.81 -20.82 0.93
C SER A 48 2.20 -21.29 1.32
N ASN A 49 2.64 -21.02 2.56
CA ASN A 49 4.00 -21.29 3.04
C ASN A 49 5.08 -20.76 2.08
N CYS A 50 4.91 -19.52 1.63
CA CYS A 50 5.78 -18.86 0.65
C CYS A 50 5.87 -19.56 -0.73
N ASP A 51 4.76 -20.06 -1.26
CA ASP A 51 4.74 -20.54 -2.64
C ASP A 51 5.06 -19.41 -3.63
N ARG A 52 5.94 -19.72 -4.60
CA ARG A 52 6.39 -18.74 -5.60
C ARG A 52 5.24 -18.18 -6.43
N THR A 53 4.32 -19.02 -6.90
CA THR A 53 3.22 -18.60 -7.78
C THR A 53 2.25 -17.66 -7.07
N VAL A 54 2.00 -17.91 -5.78
CA VAL A 54 1.17 -17.04 -4.93
C VAL A 54 1.84 -15.68 -4.74
N ILE A 55 3.15 -15.67 -4.51
CA ILE A 55 3.90 -14.42 -4.34
C ILE A 55 3.97 -13.63 -5.64
N GLU A 56 4.19 -14.29 -6.79
CA GLU A 56 4.12 -13.65 -8.12
C GLU A 56 2.75 -13.00 -8.36
N SER A 57 1.66 -13.69 -8.02
CA SER A 57 0.30 -13.14 -8.09
C SER A 57 0.11 -11.94 -7.15
N CYS A 58 0.71 -11.95 -5.96
CA CYS A 58 0.69 -10.81 -5.03
C CYS A 58 1.40 -9.58 -5.61
N PHE A 59 2.52 -9.76 -6.31
CA PHE A 59 3.23 -8.68 -7.01
C PHE A 59 2.40 -8.10 -8.15
N ASP A 60 1.76 -8.95 -8.96
CA ASP A 60 0.88 -8.50 -10.05
C ASP A 60 -0.31 -7.67 -9.53
N ARG A 61 -0.96 -8.13 -8.46
CA ARG A 61 -2.06 -7.38 -7.80
C ARG A 61 -1.61 -6.05 -7.23
N ALA A 62 -0.41 -5.98 -6.67
CA ALA A 62 0.15 -4.72 -6.18
C ALA A 62 0.43 -3.74 -7.32
N GLN A 63 1.01 -4.22 -8.42
CA GLN A 63 1.29 -3.43 -9.62
C GLN A 63 0.00 -2.88 -10.24
N ASN A 64 -1.05 -3.70 -10.33
CA ASN A 64 -2.37 -3.28 -10.81
C ASN A 64 -3.03 -2.18 -9.95
N THR A 65 -2.61 -2.06 -8.69
CA THR A 65 -3.12 -1.04 -7.74
C THR A 65 -2.17 0.16 -7.62
N GLU A 66 -1.20 0.30 -8.54
CA GLU A 66 -0.16 1.36 -8.50
C GLU A 66 0.65 1.37 -7.18
N CYS A 67 0.72 0.23 -6.49
CA CYS A 67 1.41 0.08 -5.22
C CYS A 67 2.72 -0.68 -5.43
N SER A 68 3.76 -0.32 -4.67
CA SER A 68 5.02 -1.05 -4.66
C SER A 68 5.03 -2.06 -3.51
N LEU A 69 5.05 -3.35 -3.84
CA LEU A 69 5.19 -4.43 -2.86
C LEU A 69 6.67 -4.77 -2.69
N ILE A 70 7.09 -4.98 -1.44
CA ILE A 70 8.44 -5.41 -1.09
C ILE A 70 8.31 -6.52 -0.06
N ILE A 71 8.87 -7.68 -0.37
CA ILE A 71 8.87 -8.84 0.51
C ILE A 71 10.29 -9.13 0.95
N THR A 72 10.51 -9.25 2.25
CA THR A 72 11.80 -9.59 2.85
C THR A 72 11.68 -10.87 3.65
N PHE A 73 12.46 -11.87 3.29
CA PHE A 73 12.52 -13.16 3.99
C PHE A 73 13.69 -13.16 4.96
N TYR A 74 13.43 -13.62 6.18
CA TYR A 74 14.42 -13.88 7.21
C TYR A 74 14.52 -15.39 7.40
N LYS A 75 15.69 -15.95 7.10
CA LYS A 75 15.98 -17.39 7.21
C LYS A 75 16.72 -17.72 8.50
N LYS A 76 16.62 -18.98 8.94
CA LYS A 76 17.30 -19.54 10.15
C LYS A 76 18.80 -19.23 10.26
N LYS A 77 19.49 -19.08 9.12
CA LYS A 77 20.93 -18.78 9.06
C LYS A 77 21.26 -17.29 9.14
N GLY A 78 20.32 -16.44 9.53
CA GLY A 78 20.48 -14.97 9.55
C GLY A 78 20.54 -14.33 8.16
N LYS A 79 20.26 -15.10 7.09
CA LYS A 79 20.26 -14.59 5.73
C LYS A 79 18.96 -13.83 5.48
N ILE A 80 19.10 -12.57 5.09
CA ILE A 80 17.99 -11.67 4.74
C ILE A 80 17.95 -11.55 3.22
N GLU A 81 16.82 -11.91 2.62
CA GLU A 81 16.61 -11.81 1.17
C GLU A 81 15.43 -10.86 0.91
N LYS A 82 15.71 -9.75 0.22
CA LYS A 82 14.73 -8.71 -0.09
C LYS A 82 14.39 -8.73 -1.58
N TYR A 83 13.09 -8.77 -1.88
CA TYR A 83 12.55 -8.82 -3.22
C TYR A 83 11.54 -7.69 -3.42
N ALA A 84 11.75 -6.90 -4.47
CA ALA A 84 10.83 -5.83 -4.91
C ALA A 84 10.21 -6.14 -6.28
N ASP A 85 10.52 -7.30 -6.85
CA ASP A 85 10.08 -7.74 -8.16
C ASP A 85 9.89 -9.26 -8.14
N ALA A 86 8.82 -9.71 -8.79
CA ALA A 86 8.49 -11.12 -8.99
C ALA A 86 9.62 -11.88 -9.72
N GLN A 87 10.29 -11.26 -10.69
CA GLN A 87 11.29 -11.93 -11.53
C GLN A 87 12.56 -12.33 -10.76
N ARG A 88 12.82 -11.72 -9.60
CA ARG A 88 13.99 -12.03 -8.78
C ARG A 88 13.74 -13.12 -7.74
N LEU A 89 12.51 -13.66 -7.66
CA LEU A 89 12.17 -14.69 -6.69
C LEU A 89 12.96 -15.99 -6.95
N PRO A 90 13.48 -16.65 -5.90
CA PRO A 90 14.17 -17.92 -6.04
C PRO A 90 13.18 -19.05 -6.39
N GLU A 91 13.63 -20.06 -7.13
CA GLU A 91 12.78 -21.21 -7.51
C GLU A 91 12.25 -22.02 -6.31
N LYS A 92 12.98 -22.02 -5.20
CA LYS A 92 12.54 -22.61 -3.92
C LYS A 92 12.81 -21.66 -2.78
N ILE A 93 11.74 -21.30 -2.07
CA ILE A 93 11.79 -20.54 -0.82
C ILE A 93 11.77 -21.56 0.31
N ALA A 94 12.94 -21.88 0.86
CA ALA A 94 13.09 -22.83 1.95
C ALA A 94 13.71 -22.16 3.20
N GLU A 95 13.38 -22.70 4.37
CA GLU A 95 13.93 -22.32 5.68
C GLU A 95 13.64 -20.87 6.12
N VAL A 96 12.45 -20.35 5.78
CA VAL A 96 11.99 -19.01 6.19
C VAL A 96 11.34 -19.09 7.57
N GLU A 97 11.80 -18.25 8.51
CA GLU A 97 11.18 -18.10 9.84
C GLU A 97 10.24 -16.91 9.89
N ILE A 98 10.66 -15.78 9.31
CA ILE A 98 9.89 -14.54 9.33
C ILE A 98 9.82 -13.97 7.93
N VAL A 99 8.64 -13.51 7.53
CA VAL A 99 8.41 -12.74 6.32
C VAL A 99 7.96 -11.35 6.70
N LYS A 100 8.70 -10.35 6.25
CA LYS A 100 8.27 -8.95 6.32
C LYS A 100 7.70 -8.56 4.97
N ILE A 101 6.44 -8.15 4.99
CA ILE A 101 5.70 -7.67 3.82
C ILE A 101 5.55 -6.17 3.98
N GLU A 102 6.07 -5.40 3.04
CA GLU A 102 5.95 -3.95 2.99
C GLU A 102 5.21 -3.53 1.73
N MET A 103 4.23 -2.65 1.87
CA MET A 103 3.51 -2.07 0.76
C MET A 103 3.63 -0.55 0.82
N GLU A 104 4.12 0.05 -0.25
CA GLU A 104 4.29 1.49 -0.40
C GLU A 104 3.27 2.02 -1.40
N MET A 105 2.46 3.00 -0.98
CA MET A 105 1.45 3.65 -1.82
C MET A 105 1.74 5.15 -1.94
N PRO A 106 1.66 5.72 -3.16
CA PRO A 106 1.61 7.17 -3.32
C PRO A 106 0.20 7.67 -3.01
N VAL A 107 0.08 8.55 -2.02
CA VAL A 107 -1.15 9.30 -1.72
C VAL A 107 -1.00 10.70 -2.28
N ARG A 108 -1.87 11.06 -3.23
CA ARG A 108 -1.96 12.41 -3.79
C ARG A 108 -3.21 13.10 -3.25
N PHE A 109 -3.02 14.26 -2.64
CA PHE A 109 -4.14 15.14 -2.28
C PHE A 109 -4.41 16.11 -3.44
N PRO A 110 -5.55 16.00 -4.14
CA PRO A 110 -5.79 16.74 -5.38
C PRO A 110 -5.85 18.26 -5.20
N VAL A 111 -6.24 18.76 -4.02
CA VAL A 111 -6.39 20.21 -3.77
C VAL A 111 -5.06 20.91 -3.46
N PHE A 112 -4.09 20.20 -2.89
CA PHE A 112 -2.84 20.80 -2.40
C PHE A 112 -1.60 20.27 -3.11
N GLU A 113 -1.77 19.38 -4.10
CA GLU A 113 -0.69 18.65 -4.77
C GLU A 113 0.33 18.03 -3.80
N ILE A 114 -0.12 17.67 -2.60
CA ILE A 114 0.74 17.04 -1.60
C ILE A 114 0.86 15.57 -1.99
N TYR A 115 2.11 15.14 -2.20
CA TYR A 115 2.48 13.76 -2.42
C TYR A 115 3.07 13.19 -1.14
N ARG A 116 2.36 12.22 -0.55
CA ARG A 116 2.86 11.46 0.60
C ARG A 116 3.04 10.01 0.21
N LYS A 117 4.16 9.41 0.59
CA LYS A 117 4.34 7.96 0.52
C LYS A 117 3.85 7.37 1.85
N GLU A 118 2.79 6.59 1.80
CA GLU A 118 2.33 5.81 2.95
C GLU A 118 2.90 4.40 2.84
N LYS A 119 3.41 3.90 3.96
CA LYS A 119 4.05 2.59 4.03
C LYS A 119 3.36 1.74 5.06
N ILE A 120 2.90 0.57 4.62
CA ILE A 120 2.27 -0.44 5.47
C ILE A 120 3.27 -1.58 5.61
N VAL A 121 3.53 -2.00 6.84
CA VAL A 121 4.48 -3.07 7.15
C VAL A 121 3.79 -4.12 8.01
N SER A 122 4.00 -5.39 7.70
CA SER A 122 3.59 -6.49 8.55
C SER A 122 4.63 -7.59 8.58
N TYR A 123 4.69 -8.27 9.71
CA TYR A 123 5.60 -9.38 9.96
C TYR A 123 4.77 -10.64 10.15
N VAL A 124 5.10 -11.68 9.40
CA VAL A 124 4.48 -13.00 9.45
C VAL A 124 5.51 -13.98 9.97
N MET A 125 5.21 -14.61 11.09
CA MET A 125 5.99 -15.74 11.59
C MET A 125 5.48 -17.01 10.91
N MET A 126 6.39 -17.77 10.30
CA MET A 126 6.07 -19.04 9.68
C MET A 126 6.16 -20.14 10.74
N GLU A 127 5.09 -20.89 10.92
CA GLU A 127 5.10 -22.12 11.72
C GLU A 127 5.77 -23.19 10.86
N ILE A 128 7.02 -23.53 11.22
CA ILE A 128 7.83 -24.55 10.56
C ILE A 128 7.48 -25.91 11.16
#